data_AF-A0A954XWY3-F1
#
_entry.id   AF-A0A954XWY3-F1
#
_cell.length_a   1.000
_cell.length_b   1.000
_cell.length_c   1.000
_cell.angle_alpha   90.00
_cell.angle_beta   90.00
_cell.angle_gamma   90.00
#
_symmetry.space_group_name_H-M   'P 1'
#
loop_
_entity.id
_entity.type
_entity.pdbx_description
1 polymer ?
#
loop_
_entity_poly.entity_id
_entity_poly.type
_entity_poly.pdbx_seq_one_letter_code
_entity_poly.pdbx_strand_id
1 'polypeptide(L)'
;MGGRKTTTGSAVLVSDPQTPVRNPSLFYEFHLQGKTFNARGIGVPGSPIILIGFTDRVAWGMTALGADQADLFLLETDRAHPDQYRLDGQWKPMTVHQEVIKVKGADAIEYAVRETEFGPVATEFCYARPADGQVALRRVPMCETDRETIVGALGMIRAQNAAEFDAALADWRFPTANVVFGDCDGDIGYRALGALPLRSARDDSHGRRAMPARSASDGWREMLPHEIKPGVMNPASGFLYSGNHRPIESWYPIPIGAMTGTGGDTVRSWRLRERLEAQESFTPEEVRDIHHDMVNPARRDIVRLALHVRDAQPEFFSDDAASALAVLEPWYDAGASMSLDQPGAALALELSTFFRFVSTELAFQYGGGESGLAYFLKTATQRLSDSPTAELTGRERDFLEGSLALAWQSCLDKYGPDPADWQRLARDGVTRRQLGYYESLDNFPALDRAQALNLPPLEDVDGGTIACQTAQSYTQWVPMHDPDLAQSILPIGESERPGDKARLSTWQLWSHGELHPAPLSRAQVEALGVELQTVTFE
;
A
#
# COMPACT_ATOMS: atom_id res chain seq x y z
N MET A 1 17.38 5.00 2.02
CA MET A 1 18.66 5.42 1.42
C MET A 1 19.80 4.79 2.18
N GLY A 2 20.84 4.26 1.51
CA GLY A 2 22.00 3.65 2.17
C GLY A 2 23.19 4.59 2.27
N GLY A 3 24.17 4.24 3.10
CA GLY A 3 25.32 5.08 3.46
C GLY A 3 26.14 5.62 2.29
N ARG A 4 26.18 4.87 1.17
CA ARG A 4 26.87 5.30 -0.07
C ARG A 4 26.20 6.49 -0.77
N LYS A 5 24.94 6.80 -0.45
CA LYS A 5 24.17 7.90 -1.02
C LYS A 5 23.71 8.91 0.02
N THR A 6 24.22 8.84 1.25
CA THR A 6 23.91 9.80 2.31
C THR A 6 25.16 10.56 2.71
N THR A 7 25.02 11.84 3.08
CA THR A 7 26.16 12.66 3.51
C THR A 7 26.74 12.25 4.86
N THR A 8 26.01 11.44 5.64
CA THR A 8 26.41 10.99 6.98
C THR A 8 27.08 9.62 6.99
N GLY A 9 26.97 8.85 5.89
CA GLY A 9 27.43 7.46 5.83
C GLY A 9 26.48 6.45 6.47
N SER A 10 25.44 6.87 7.19
CA SER A 10 24.40 6.01 7.77
C SER A 10 23.16 5.94 6.88
N ALA A 11 22.31 4.92 7.08
CA ALA A 11 21.05 4.84 6.37
C ALA A 11 20.09 5.98 6.77
N VAL A 12 19.20 6.36 5.86
CA VAL A 12 18.05 7.23 6.15
C VAL A 12 16.81 6.55 5.62
N LEU A 13 15.82 6.34 6.49
CA LEU A 13 14.59 5.64 6.17
C LEU A 13 13.39 6.57 6.26
N VAL A 14 12.54 6.53 5.24
CA VAL A 14 11.18 7.09 5.28
C VAL A 14 10.21 5.94 5.07
N SER A 15 9.18 5.85 5.90
CA SER A 15 8.09 4.90 5.73
C SER A 15 6.76 5.62 5.88
N ASP A 16 5.90 5.46 4.88
CA ASP A 16 4.56 6.05 4.82
C ASP A 16 3.56 4.98 4.32
N PRO A 17 3.00 4.14 5.22
CA PRO A 17 1.93 3.23 4.84
C PRO A 17 0.72 4.02 4.34
N GLN A 18 0.52 4.02 3.03
CA GLN A 18 -0.63 4.67 2.42
C GLN A 18 -1.90 3.83 2.56
N THR A 19 -2.60 4.01 3.68
CA THR A 19 -3.94 3.47 3.95
C THR A 19 -4.87 4.61 4.38
N PRO A 20 -6.17 4.59 4.04
CA PRO A 20 -7.05 5.72 4.35
C PRO A 20 -6.99 6.10 5.83
N VAL A 21 -6.80 7.39 6.13
CA VAL A 21 -6.85 7.89 7.51
C VAL A 21 -8.24 7.62 8.11
N ARG A 22 -8.28 7.21 9.38
CA ARG A 22 -9.49 6.79 10.10
C ARG A 22 -9.70 7.57 11.40
N ASN A 23 -10.91 7.47 11.95
CA ASN A 23 -11.30 8.02 13.25
C ASN A 23 -11.93 6.88 14.07
N PRO A 24 -11.22 6.27 15.04
CA PRO A 24 -9.82 6.50 15.41
C PRO A 24 -8.81 5.99 14.37
N SER A 25 -7.52 6.28 14.57
CA SER A 25 -6.45 5.77 13.71
C SER A 25 -6.45 4.24 13.67
N LEU A 26 -6.03 3.68 12.53
CA LEU A 26 -5.84 2.23 12.36
C LEU A 26 -4.66 1.71 13.20
N PHE A 27 -3.64 2.55 13.35
CA PHE A 27 -2.42 2.23 14.05
C PHE A 27 -2.36 2.92 15.42
N TYR A 28 -1.41 2.47 16.24
CA TYR A 28 -1.05 3.08 17.50
C TYR A 28 0.46 3.28 17.52
N GLU A 29 0.93 4.50 17.79
CA GLU A 29 2.36 4.77 17.92
C GLU A 29 2.79 4.55 19.36
N PHE A 30 3.89 3.83 19.56
CA PHE A 30 4.41 3.56 20.89
C PHE A 30 5.92 3.36 20.90
N HIS A 31 6.52 3.62 22.06
CA HIS A 31 7.93 3.42 22.35
C HIS A 31 8.08 2.45 23.51
N LEU A 32 8.87 1.38 23.31
CA LEU A 32 9.19 0.39 24.33
C LEU A 32 10.69 0.33 24.56
N GLN A 33 11.09 0.41 25.82
CA GLN A 33 12.46 0.23 26.25
C GLN A 33 12.54 -0.88 27.30
N GLY A 34 13.43 -1.84 27.06
CA GLY A 34 13.76 -2.92 27.97
C GLY A 34 15.27 -3.12 28.06
N LYS A 35 15.71 -4.19 28.74
CA LYS A 35 17.15 -4.47 28.90
C LYS A 35 17.87 -4.77 27.58
N THR A 36 17.16 -5.31 26.59
CA THR A 36 17.74 -5.82 25.35
C THR A 36 17.16 -5.17 24.09
N PHE A 37 16.32 -4.15 24.23
CA PHE A 37 15.67 -3.48 23.11
C PHE A 37 15.28 -2.05 23.51
N ASN A 38 15.32 -1.17 22.52
CA ASN A 38 14.85 0.21 22.60
C ASN A 38 14.26 0.53 21.23
N ALA A 39 12.94 0.57 21.12
CA ALA A 39 12.27 0.60 19.83
C ALA A 39 11.02 1.45 19.84
N ARG A 40 10.83 2.23 18.79
CA ARG A 40 9.67 3.09 18.56
C ARG A 40 9.08 2.81 17.19
N GLY A 41 7.78 3.00 17.07
CA GLY A 41 7.08 2.97 15.80
C GLY A 41 5.60 2.70 16.01
N ILE A 42 4.98 2.07 15.03
CA ILE A 42 3.56 1.74 15.06
C ILE A 42 3.27 0.24 15.13
N GLY A 43 2.15 -0.09 15.75
CA GLY A 43 1.51 -1.39 15.67
C GLY A 43 0.00 -1.25 15.51
N VAL A 44 -0.70 -2.39 15.43
CA VAL A 44 -2.16 -2.42 15.43
C VAL A 44 -2.64 -2.56 16.87
N PRO A 45 -3.63 -1.77 17.34
CA PRO A 45 -4.18 -1.90 18.69
C PRO A 45 -4.50 -3.36 19.06
N GLY A 46 -4.01 -3.81 20.22
CA GLY A 46 -4.12 -5.19 20.69
C GLY A 46 -3.00 -6.14 20.26
N SER A 47 -2.13 -5.74 19.33
CA SER A 47 -0.94 -6.50 18.93
C SER A 47 0.31 -6.02 19.69
N PRO A 48 1.21 -6.91 20.14
CA PRO A 48 2.46 -6.53 20.80
C PRO A 48 3.60 -6.17 19.81
N ILE A 49 3.33 -6.11 18.51
CA ILE A 49 4.33 -6.01 17.45
C ILE A 49 4.51 -4.55 17.02
N ILE A 50 5.76 -4.06 17.02
CA ILE A 50 6.14 -2.87 16.24
C ILE A 50 6.27 -3.30 14.78
N LEU A 51 5.24 -3.01 13.99
CA LEU A 51 5.12 -3.42 12.60
C LEU A 51 6.06 -2.60 11.70
N ILE A 52 6.02 -1.27 11.85
CA ILE A 52 6.91 -0.30 11.22
C ILE A 52 7.57 0.47 12.35
N GLY A 53 8.88 0.67 12.30
CA GLY A 53 9.57 1.31 13.39
C GLY A 53 11.07 1.38 13.21
N PHE A 54 11.74 1.63 14.32
CA PHE A 54 13.19 1.75 14.39
C PHE A 54 13.70 1.52 15.81
N THR A 55 14.98 1.21 15.90
CA THR A 55 15.78 1.13 17.12
C THR A 55 16.98 2.08 17.02
N ASP A 56 17.84 2.04 18.03
CA ASP A 56 19.13 2.75 17.99
C ASP A 56 20.07 2.22 16.87
N ARG A 57 19.75 1.07 16.27
CA ARG A 57 20.63 0.34 15.34
C ARG A 57 20.03 0.14 13.95
N VAL A 58 18.71 -0.06 13.83
CA VAL A 58 18.04 -0.37 12.55
C VAL A 58 16.71 0.35 12.46
N ALA A 59 16.38 0.89 11.29
CA ALA A 59 15.04 1.35 10.93
C ALA A 59 14.44 0.48 9.82
N TRP A 60 13.11 0.34 9.82
CA TRP A 60 12.40 -0.42 8.80
C TRP A 60 11.04 0.17 8.47
N GLY A 61 10.62 -0.03 7.22
CA GLY A 61 9.32 0.33 6.68
C GLY A 61 8.69 -0.85 5.95
N MET A 62 7.37 -0.83 5.84
CA MET A 62 6.60 -1.88 5.18
C MET A 62 5.60 -1.31 4.19
N THR A 63 5.44 -1.97 3.05
CA THR A 63 4.33 -1.72 2.12
C THR A 63 3.61 -3.04 1.81
N ALA A 64 2.32 -2.98 1.47
CA ALA A 64 1.58 -4.17 1.04
C ALA A 64 2.27 -4.87 -0.15
N LEU A 65 2.50 -6.17 -0.01
CA LEU A 65 2.98 -7.02 -1.11
C LEU A 65 1.80 -7.62 -1.91
N GLY A 66 0.69 -7.91 -1.23
CA GLY A 66 -0.45 -8.59 -1.85
C GLY A 66 -0.11 -10.02 -2.28
N ALA A 67 0.83 -10.66 -1.56
CA ALA A 67 1.20 -12.01 -1.89
C ALA A 67 0.07 -13.00 -1.61
N ASP A 68 -0.07 -13.96 -2.51
CA ASP A 68 -1.14 -14.93 -2.53
C ASP A 68 -0.83 -16.09 -1.58
N GLN A 69 -1.58 -16.11 -0.48
CA GLN A 69 -1.47 -17.08 0.61
C GLN A 69 -2.75 -17.92 0.75
N ALA A 70 -3.58 -17.99 -0.28
CA ALA A 70 -4.84 -18.71 -0.25
C ALA A 70 -5.18 -19.33 -1.60
N ASP A 71 -5.54 -20.61 -1.61
CA ASP A 71 -5.98 -21.32 -2.80
C ASP A 71 -7.34 -21.97 -2.58
N LEU A 72 -8.14 -22.00 -3.65
CA LEU A 72 -9.41 -22.73 -3.68
C LEU A 72 -9.22 -24.11 -4.31
N PHE A 73 -9.87 -25.12 -3.73
CA PHE A 73 -9.84 -26.51 -4.20
C PHE A 73 -11.25 -27.00 -4.51
N LEU A 74 -11.51 -27.38 -5.76
CA LEU A 74 -12.79 -27.94 -6.22
C LEU A 74 -12.93 -29.39 -5.73
N LEU A 75 -13.92 -29.62 -4.87
CA LEU A 75 -14.23 -30.92 -4.30
C LEU A 75 -15.18 -31.70 -5.20
N GLU A 76 -14.91 -32.99 -5.38
CA GLU A 76 -15.87 -33.94 -5.96
C GLU A 76 -16.78 -34.47 -4.84
N THR A 77 -18.03 -33.99 -4.81
CA THR A 77 -19.05 -34.37 -3.82
C THR A 77 -20.23 -35.06 -4.50
N ASP A 78 -20.91 -35.97 -3.81
CA ASP A 78 -22.05 -36.71 -4.36
C ASP A 78 -23.20 -36.81 -3.35
N ARG A 79 -24.45 -36.71 -3.82
CA ARG A 79 -25.63 -36.73 -2.95
C ARG A 79 -25.86 -38.07 -2.25
N ALA A 80 -25.38 -39.18 -2.83
CA ALA A 80 -25.41 -40.49 -2.20
C ALA A 80 -24.30 -40.66 -1.14
N HIS A 81 -23.36 -39.73 -1.07
CA HIS A 81 -22.25 -39.70 -0.11
C HIS A 81 -22.24 -38.36 0.65
N PRO A 82 -23.28 -38.06 1.45
CA PRO A 82 -23.37 -36.79 2.18
C PRO A 82 -22.19 -36.63 3.14
N ASP A 83 -21.69 -35.40 3.27
CA ASP A 83 -20.52 -35.05 4.08
C ASP A 83 -19.26 -35.86 3.73
N GLN A 84 -19.15 -36.29 2.47
CA GLN A 84 -17.95 -36.94 1.93
C GLN A 84 -17.49 -36.24 0.66
N TYR A 85 -16.20 -36.33 0.40
CA TYR A 85 -15.59 -35.89 -0.85
C TYR A 85 -14.65 -36.96 -1.38
N ARG A 86 -14.50 -37.02 -2.71
CA ARG A 86 -13.62 -38.00 -3.33
C ARG A 86 -12.18 -37.51 -3.29
N LEU A 87 -11.30 -38.29 -2.67
CA LEU A 87 -9.87 -38.03 -2.58
C LEU A 87 -9.08 -39.32 -2.80
N ASP A 88 -8.07 -39.27 -3.66
CA ASP A 88 -7.25 -40.42 -4.05
C ASP A 88 -8.11 -41.60 -4.56
N GLY A 89 -9.21 -41.28 -5.25
CA GLY A 89 -10.16 -42.25 -5.81
C GLY A 89 -11.16 -42.84 -4.82
N GLN A 90 -11.08 -42.50 -3.53
CA GLN A 90 -11.96 -42.99 -2.46
C GLN A 90 -12.86 -41.89 -1.91
N TRP A 91 -14.07 -42.24 -1.48
CA TRP A 91 -14.90 -41.32 -0.71
C TRP A 91 -14.37 -41.21 0.72
N LYS A 92 -13.95 -40.01 1.12
CA LYS A 92 -13.46 -39.72 2.46
C LYS A 92 -14.47 -38.82 3.20
N PRO A 93 -14.72 -39.07 4.49
CA PRO A 93 -15.57 -38.20 5.29
C PRO A 93 -14.93 -36.84 5.49
N MET A 94 -15.76 -35.80 5.49
CA MET A 94 -15.43 -34.48 5.99
C MET A 94 -15.51 -34.50 7.53
N THR A 95 -14.67 -33.72 8.19
CA THR A 95 -14.88 -33.43 9.61
C THR A 95 -15.98 -32.39 9.72
N VAL A 96 -17.01 -32.64 10.54
CA VAL A 96 -18.14 -31.74 10.73
C VAL A 96 -18.10 -31.17 12.14
N HIS A 97 -17.92 -29.85 12.25
CA HIS A 97 -17.99 -29.10 13.51
C HIS A 97 -19.35 -28.40 13.59
N GLN A 98 -20.07 -28.62 14.68
CA GLN A 98 -21.32 -27.91 14.94
C GLN A 98 -21.04 -26.66 15.76
N GLU A 99 -21.18 -25.50 15.14
CA GLU A 99 -20.98 -24.20 15.75
C GLU A 99 -22.32 -23.58 16.15
N VAL A 100 -22.35 -22.96 17.33
CA VAL A 100 -23.55 -22.25 17.83
C VAL A 100 -23.27 -20.76 17.85
N ILE A 101 -23.81 -20.05 16.87
CA ILE A 101 -23.68 -18.60 16.73
C ILE A 101 -24.78 -17.95 17.57
N LYS A 102 -24.39 -17.35 18.70
CA LYS A 102 -25.33 -16.60 19.56
C LYS A 102 -25.67 -15.26 18.93
N VAL A 103 -26.95 -15.00 18.68
CA VAL A 103 -27.43 -13.76 18.09
C VAL A 103 -28.08 -12.88 19.16
N LYS A 104 -27.64 -11.62 19.28
CA LYS A 104 -28.23 -10.69 20.26
C LYS A 104 -29.68 -10.38 19.88
N GLY A 105 -30.61 -10.70 20.78
CA GLY A 105 -32.03 -10.40 20.59
C GLY A 105 -32.78 -11.39 19.68
N ALA A 106 -32.17 -12.51 19.30
CA ALA A 106 -32.78 -13.58 18.52
C ALA A 106 -32.28 -14.95 19.00
N ASP A 107 -32.86 -16.02 18.45
CA ASP A 107 -32.42 -17.38 18.73
C ASP A 107 -31.02 -17.63 18.15
N ALA A 108 -30.28 -18.56 18.77
CA ALA A 108 -28.98 -18.97 18.28
C ALA A 108 -29.12 -19.72 16.94
N ILE A 109 -28.10 -19.56 16.09
CA ILE A 109 -28.02 -20.25 14.81
C ILE A 109 -27.04 -21.42 14.96
N GLU A 110 -27.51 -22.63 14.66
CA GLU A 110 -26.63 -23.80 14.51
C GLU A 110 -26.05 -23.80 13.08
N TYR A 111 -24.73 -23.89 12.97
CA TYR A 111 -24.02 -23.89 11.69
C TYR A 111 -23.02 -25.04 11.64
N ALA A 112 -23.10 -25.85 10.58
CA ALA A 112 -22.22 -27.00 10.38
C ALA A 112 -21.02 -26.60 9.50
N VAL A 113 -19.86 -26.40 10.12
CA VAL A 113 -18.58 -26.19 9.43
C VAL A 113 -18.03 -27.54 8.98
N ARG A 114 -17.70 -27.67 7.70
CA ARG A 114 -17.12 -28.88 7.12
C ARG A 114 -15.66 -28.64 6.80
N GLU A 115 -14.79 -29.54 7.24
CA GLU A 115 -13.35 -29.48 6.96
C GLU A 115 -12.91 -30.69 6.14
N THR A 116 -11.97 -30.42 5.23
CA THR A 116 -11.32 -31.40 4.36
C THR A 116 -9.81 -31.34 4.55
N GLU A 117 -9.07 -32.25 3.92
CA GLU A 117 -7.60 -32.18 3.79
C GLU A 117 -7.10 -30.83 3.22
N PHE A 118 -7.94 -30.14 2.43
CA PHE A 118 -7.60 -28.86 1.81
C PHE A 118 -8.08 -27.64 2.61
N GLY A 119 -8.66 -27.84 3.79
CA GLY A 119 -9.24 -26.79 4.63
C GLY A 119 -10.77 -26.78 4.64
N PRO A 120 -11.39 -25.73 5.23
CA PRO A 120 -12.84 -25.62 5.36
C PRO A 120 -13.53 -25.49 4.00
N VAL A 121 -14.70 -26.10 3.86
CA VAL A 121 -15.60 -25.89 2.74
C VAL A 121 -16.10 -24.44 2.79
N ALA A 122 -15.77 -23.66 1.76
CA ALA A 122 -15.99 -22.21 1.71
C ALA A 122 -16.97 -21.77 0.61
N THR A 123 -17.65 -22.74 -0.03
CA THR A 123 -18.53 -22.52 -1.19
C THR A 123 -19.49 -21.34 -1.05
N GLU A 124 -20.13 -21.20 0.11
CA GLU A 124 -21.10 -20.13 0.40
C GLU A 124 -20.48 -18.72 0.36
N PHE A 125 -19.16 -18.64 0.59
CA PHE A 125 -18.41 -17.38 0.65
C PHE A 125 -17.66 -17.06 -0.65
N CYS A 126 -17.71 -17.95 -1.65
CA CYS A 126 -16.99 -17.80 -2.92
C CYS A 126 -17.89 -17.34 -4.08
N TYR A 127 -19.05 -16.74 -3.80
CA TYR A 127 -20.03 -16.31 -4.81
C TYR A 127 -20.45 -17.43 -5.78
N ALA A 128 -20.45 -18.68 -5.31
CA ALA A 128 -20.77 -19.84 -6.12
C ALA A 128 -22.21 -19.78 -6.65
N ARG A 129 -22.41 -20.18 -7.89
CA ARG A 129 -23.74 -20.38 -8.49
C ARG A 129 -24.28 -21.76 -8.09
N PRO A 130 -25.60 -21.99 -8.13
CA PRO A 130 -26.20 -23.28 -7.74
C PRO A 130 -25.69 -24.51 -8.50
N ALA A 131 -25.07 -24.33 -9.67
CA ALA A 131 -24.49 -25.40 -10.48
C ALA A 131 -22.98 -25.61 -10.24
N ASP A 132 -22.33 -24.75 -9.48
CA ASP A 132 -20.90 -24.86 -9.19
C ASP A 132 -20.66 -25.94 -8.12
N GLY A 133 -19.52 -26.64 -8.23
CA GLY A 133 -19.12 -27.65 -7.25
C GLY A 133 -18.74 -27.05 -5.90
N GLN A 134 -18.68 -27.87 -4.85
CA GLN A 134 -18.17 -27.41 -3.57
C GLN A 134 -16.69 -27.05 -3.66
N VAL A 135 -16.28 -26.01 -2.94
CA VAL A 135 -14.88 -25.57 -2.84
C VAL A 135 -14.39 -25.59 -1.40
N ALA A 136 -13.17 -26.07 -1.20
CA ALA A 136 -12.41 -25.90 0.04
C ALA A 136 -11.42 -24.73 -0.08
N LEU A 137 -11.20 -24.02 1.02
CA LEU A 137 -10.22 -22.94 1.11
C LEU A 137 -8.98 -23.41 1.87
N ARG A 138 -7.85 -23.50 1.18
CA ARG A 138 -6.54 -23.67 1.82
C ARG A 138 -5.93 -22.28 2.01
N ARG A 139 -5.48 -21.94 3.21
CA ARG A 139 -4.84 -20.64 3.48
C ARG A 139 -3.75 -20.77 4.51
N VAL A 140 -2.79 -19.83 4.50
CA VAL A 140 -1.86 -19.64 5.61
C VAL A 140 -2.69 -19.14 6.80
N PRO A 141 -2.67 -19.84 7.94
CA PRO A 141 -3.48 -19.39 9.08
C PRO A 141 -2.94 -18.07 9.63
N MET A 142 -3.85 -17.20 10.05
CA MET A 142 -3.49 -15.88 10.59
C MET A 142 -2.95 -15.96 12.02
N CYS A 143 -3.36 -17.00 12.75
CA CYS A 143 -3.00 -17.23 14.14
C CYS A 143 -2.63 -18.70 14.34
N GLU A 144 -1.36 -19.04 14.15
CA GLU A 144 -0.79 -20.29 14.64
C GLU A 144 -0.08 -20.00 15.98
N THR A 145 -0.36 -20.81 17.00
CA THR A 145 0.11 -20.55 18.38
C THR A 145 1.53 -21.06 18.62
N ASP A 146 2.02 -21.94 17.76
CA ASP A 146 3.41 -22.32 17.54
C ASP A 146 4.12 -21.22 16.73
N ARG A 147 4.76 -20.33 17.48
CA ARG A 147 5.16 -18.98 17.05
C ARG A 147 6.24 -18.97 15.97
N GLU A 148 5.96 -18.21 14.92
CA GLU A 148 6.96 -17.83 13.92
C GLU A 148 6.98 -16.29 13.69
N THR A 149 5.83 -15.64 13.42
CA THR A 149 5.77 -14.17 13.24
C THR A 149 6.17 -13.37 14.49
N ILE A 150 5.68 -13.75 15.68
CA ILE A 150 5.99 -13.01 16.93
C ILE A 150 7.49 -13.13 17.27
N VAL A 151 8.10 -14.28 16.97
CA VAL A 151 9.54 -14.47 17.18
C VAL A 151 10.32 -13.55 16.25
N GLY A 152 9.93 -13.48 14.98
CA GLY A 152 10.53 -12.53 14.04
C GLY A 152 10.37 -11.07 14.47
N ALA A 153 9.17 -10.68 14.91
CA ALA A 153 8.91 -9.33 15.43
C ALA A 153 9.79 -8.96 16.64
N LEU A 154 10.01 -9.91 17.57
CA LEU A 154 10.94 -9.71 18.69
C LEU A 154 12.40 -9.68 18.24
N GLY A 155 12.75 -10.42 17.20
CA GLY A 155 14.08 -10.38 16.57
C GLY A 155 14.36 -9.04 15.90
N MET A 156 13.38 -8.47 15.20
CA MET A 156 13.48 -7.16 14.55
C MET A 156 13.89 -6.05 15.53
N ILE A 157 13.21 -5.93 16.67
CA ILE A 157 13.52 -4.89 17.68
C ILE A 157 14.82 -5.14 18.45
N ARG A 158 15.46 -6.31 18.26
CA ARG A 158 16.72 -6.69 18.91
C ARG A 158 17.91 -6.72 17.94
N ALA A 159 17.66 -6.63 16.63
CA ALA A 159 18.70 -6.67 15.62
C ALA A 159 19.72 -5.54 15.81
N GLN A 160 21.01 -5.87 15.70
CA GLN A 160 22.09 -4.91 15.89
C GLN A 160 22.63 -4.30 14.59
N ASN A 161 22.17 -4.80 13.45
CA ASN A 161 22.52 -4.39 12.09
C ASN A 161 21.49 -4.93 11.09
N ALA A 162 21.58 -4.48 9.83
CA ALA A 162 20.68 -4.87 8.76
C ALA A 162 20.70 -6.38 8.47
N ALA A 163 21.84 -7.06 8.61
CA ALA A 163 21.93 -8.50 8.37
C ALA A 163 21.20 -9.33 9.44
N GLU A 164 21.33 -8.97 10.71
CA GLU A 164 20.57 -9.57 11.81
C GLU A 164 19.07 -9.28 11.68
N PHE A 165 18.72 -8.08 11.21
CA PHE A 165 17.33 -7.72 10.94
C PHE A 165 16.74 -8.62 9.86
N ASP A 166 17.46 -8.84 8.75
CA ASP A 166 17.03 -9.75 7.68
C ASP A 166 16.86 -11.19 8.19
N ALA A 167 17.79 -11.68 9.00
CA ALA A 167 17.73 -13.01 9.59
C ALA A 167 16.51 -13.18 10.51
N ALA A 168 16.11 -12.13 11.23
CA ALA A 168 14.91 -12.13 12.06
C ALA A 168 13.61 -12.32 11.26
N LEU A 169 13.61 -12.04 9.95
CA LEU A 169 12.44 -12.20 9.09
C LEU A 169 12.23 -13.63 8.57
N ALA A 170 13.15 -14.55 8.82
CA ALA A 170 13.18 -15.87 8.18
C ALA A 170 11.88 -16.66 8.38
N ASP A 171 11.38 -16.70 9.61
CA ASP A 171 10.20 -17.47 10.00
C ASP A 171 8.90 -16.68 9.82
N TRP A 172 8.93 -15.40 9.40
CA TRP A 172 7.70 -14.61 9.30
C TRP A 172 6.70 -15.20 8.29
N ARG A 173 5.47 -15.49 8.75
CA ARG A 173 4.41 -16.09 7.94
C ARG A 173 3.34 -15.10 7.47
N PHE A 174 2.89 -14.21 8.34
CA PHE A 174 1.77 -13.31 8.08
C PHE A 174 1.91 -12.03 8.92
N PRO A 175 1.50 -10.84 8.42
CA PRO A 175 1.00 -10.54 7.06
C PRO A 175 2.10 -10.55 5.99
N THR A 176 1.72 -10.43 4.71
CA THR A 176 2.67 -10.29 3.60
C THR A 176 2.99 -8.81 3.35
N ALA A 177 4.28 -8.52 3.19
CA ALA A 177 4.75 -7.16 3.00
C ALA A 177 6.05 -7.12 2.19
N ASN A 178 6.26 -5.99 1.53
CA ASN A 178 7.58 -5.54 1.12
C ASN A 178 8.22 -4.88 2.34
N VAL A 179 9.39 -5.35 2.78
CA VAL A 179 10.14 -4.70 3.87
C VAL A 179 11.36 -4.03 3.29
N VAL A 180 11.55 -2.76 3.61
CA VAL A 180 12.80 -2.03 3.37
C VAL A 180 13.38 -1.66 4.73
N PHE A 181 14.66 -1.87 4.92
CA PHE A 181 15.34 -1.60 6.19
C PHE A 181 16.75 -1.05 5.95
N GLY A 182 17.31 -0.40 6.97
CA GLY A 182 18.67 0.08 6.96
C GLY A 182 19.19 0.42 8.34
N ASP A 183 20.51 0.43 8.50
CA ASP A 183 21.16 0.57 9.80
C ASP A 183 22.08 1.81 9.91
N CYS A 184 22.59 2.02 11.12
CA CYS A 184 23.50 3.12 11.43
C CYS A 184 24.86 3.01 10.74
N ASP A 185 25.25 1.82 10.28
CA ASP A 185 26.52 1.57 9.60
C ASP A 185 26.41 1.81 8.08
N GLY A 186 25.20 2.13 7.60
CA GLY A 186 24.92 2.51 6.22
C GLY A 186 24.43 1.37 5.34
N ASP A 187 24.28 0.17 5.90
CA ASP A 187 23.76 -0.98 5.17
C ASP A 187 22.24 -0.87 5.00
N ILE A 188 21.75 -1.35 3.86
CA ILE A 188 20.31 -1.37 3.53
C ILE A 188 19.92 -2.72 2.97
N GLY A 189 18.67 -3.10 3.18
CA GLY A 189 18.11 -4.33 2.66
C GLY A 189 16.65 -4.24 2.29
N TYR A 190 16.25 -5.15 1.42
CA TYR A 190 14.87 -5.38 1.02
C TYR A 190 14.55 -6.87 1.15
N ARG A 191 13.34 -7.18 1.62
CA ARG A 191 12.83 -8.56 1.71
C ARG A 191 11.34 -8.61 1.41
N ALA A 192 10.94 -9.54 0.54
CA ALA A 192 9.56 -9.99 0.44
C ALA A 192 9.23 -10.86 1.66
N LEU A 193 8.30 -10.40 2.47
CA LEU A 193 7.92 -10.98 3.76
C LEU A 193 6.62 -11.76 3.65
N GLY A 194 6.56 -12.90 4.35
CA GLY A 194 5.39 -13.77 4.42
C GLY A 194 5.67 -15.21 3.97
N ALA A 195 4.71 -16.09 4.24
CA ALA A 195 4.72 -17.47 3.79
C ALA A 195 4.22 -17.56 2.35
N LEU A 196 5.08 -17.99 1.42
CA LEU A 196 4.71 -18.15 0.02
C LEU A 196 4.60 -19.64 -0.30
N PRO A 197 3.41 -20.18 -0.59
CA PRO A 197 3.24 -21.60 -0.83
C PRO A 197 3.82 -22.01 -2.19
N LEU A 198 4.68 -23.04 -2.19
CA LEU A 198 5.06 -23.73 -3.41
C LEU A 198 3.94 -24.70 -3.79
N ARG A 199 3.19 -24.33 -4.83
CA ARG A 199 2.05 -25.09 -5.32
C ARG A 199 2.47 -26.38 -6.02
N SER A 200 1.52 -27.31 -6.17
CA SER A 200 1.74 -28.56 -6.90
C SER A 200 2.25 -28.29 -8.32
N ALA A 201 3.14 -29.12 -8.83
CA ALA A 201 3.57 -29.04 -10.23
C ALA A 201 2.43 -29.33 -11.23
N ARG A 202 1.29 -29.84 -10.74
CA ARG A 202 0.05 -30.02 -11.50
C ARG A 202 -0.81 -28.76 -11.58
N ASP A 203 -0.46 -27.70 -10.84
CA ASP A 203 -1.10 -26.39 -10.95
C ASP A 203 -0.46 -25.57 -12.08
N ASP A 204 -1.16 -25.53 -13.21
CA ASP A 204 -0.86 -24.70 -14.38
C ASP A 204 -1.43 -23.27 -14.27
N SER A 205 -2.26 -23.01 -13.27
CA SER A 205 -2.92 -21.73 -13.06
C SER A 205 -2.12 -20.79 -12.19
N HIS A 206 -1.18 -21.33 -11.41
CA HIS A 206 -0.35 -20.56 -10.49
C HIS A 206 -1.19 -19.85 -9.42
N GLY A 207 -2.16 -20.55 -8.83
CA GLY A 207 -3.11 -20.00 -7.84
C GLY A 207 -4.22 -19.13 -8.42
N ARG A 208 -4.23 -18.84 -9.72
CA ARG A 208 -5.21 -17.91 -10.33
C ARG A 208 -6.60 -18.50 -10.54
N ARG A 209 -6.79 -19.79 -10.27
CA ARG A 209 -8.10 -20.46 -10.34
C ARG A 209 -8.21 -21.56 -9.28
N ALA A 210 -9.44 -21.96 -8.98
CA ALA A 210 -9.67 -23.11 -8.13
C ALA A 210 -9.16 -24.41 -8.79
N MET A 211 -8.39 -25.20 -8.04
CA MET A 211 -7.76 -26.43 -8.53
C MET A 211 -8.55 -27.68 -8.15
N PRO A 212 -8.66 -28.70 -9.01
CA PRO A 212 -9.32 -29.95 -8.65
C PRO A 212 -8.64 -30.66 -7.47
N ALA A 213 -9.43 -31.07 -6.47
CA ALA A 213 -8.98 -31.76 -5.27
C ALA A 213 -8.95 -33.29 -5.43
N ARG A 214 -8.21 -33.82 -6.41
CA ARG A 214 -8.29 -35.24 -6.80
C ARG A 214 -7.40 -36.13 -5.95
N SER A 215 -6.26 -35.61 -5.52
CA SER A 215 -5.28 -36.28 -4.68
C SER A 215 -4.70 -35.33 -3.64
N ALA A 216 -4.29 -35.84 -2.48
CA ALA A 216 -3.61 -35.03 -1.46
C ALA A 216 -2.38 -34.26 -2.02
N SER A 217 -1.75 -34.81 -3.07
CA SER A 217 -0.61 -34.20 -3.76
C SER A 217 -0.97 -33.05 -4.73
N ASP A 218 -2.25 -32.72 -4.87
CA ASP A 218 -2.70 -31.51 -5.60
C ASP A 218 -2.53 -30.23 -4.78
N GLY A 219 -2.34 -30.35 -3.45
CA GLY A 219 -2.18 -29.22 -2.53
C GLY A 219 -0.81 -28.54 -2.57
N TRP A 220 -0.55 -27.67 -1.59
CA TRP A 220 0.75 -27.06 -1.37
C TRP A 220 1.79 -28.10 -0.97
N ARG A 221 2.99 -27.97 -1.52
CA ARG A 221 4.11 -28.88 -1.26
C ARG A 221 4.88 -28.44 -0.01
N GLU A 222 5.30 -27.19 0.02
CA GLU A 222 6.09 -26.58 1.08
C GLU A 222 5.93 -25.05 1.05
N MET A 223 6.44 -24.38 2.07
CA MET A 223 6.58 -22.92 2.07
C MET A 223 7.95 -22.54 1.55
N LEU A 224 8.02 -21.42 0.83
CA LEU A 224 9.26 -20.93 0.27
C LEU A 224 10.29 -20.60 1.37
N PRO A 225 11.51 -21.19 1.33
CA PRO A 225 12.60 -20.82 2.23
C PRO A 225 13.01 -19.35 2.12
N HIS A 226 13.48 -18.77 3.22
CA HIS A 226 13.86 -17.34 3.31
C HIS A 226 14.90 -16.93 2.26
N GLU A 227 15.87 -17.80 1.99
CA GLU A 227 17.02 -17.53 1.11
C GLU A 227 16.62 -17.34 -0.35
N ILE A 228 15.48 -17.90 -0.76
CA ILE A 228 14.99 -17.81 -2.13
C ILE A 228 13.79 -16.87 -2.28
N LYS A 229 13.27 -16.31 -1.18
CA LYS A 229 12.32 -15.20 -1.24
C LYS A 229 13.01 -14.00 -1.90
N PRO A 230 12.31 -13.21 -2.75
CA PRO A 230 12.86 -11.99 -3.32
C PRO A 230 13.44 -11.09 -2.24
N GLY A 231 14.71 -10.73 -2.39
CA GLY A 231 15.43 -9.90 -1.43
C GLY A 231 16.77 -9.46 -1.97
N VAL A 232 17.30 -8.38 -1.41
CA VAL A 232 18.62 -7.85 -1.77
C VAL A 232 19.20 -7.09 -0.59
N MET A 233 20.50 -7.26 -0.37
CA MET A 233 21.29 -6.46 0.56
C MET A 233 22.23 -5.55 -0.22
N ASN A 234 22.33 -4.29 0.19
CA ASN A 234 23.29 -3.32 -0.33
C ASN A 234 23.39 -3.24 -1.86
N PRO A 235 22.27 -3.03 -2.58
CA PRO A 235 22.27 -2.99 -4.03
C PRO A 235 23.25 -1.93 -4.58
N ALA A 236 23.78 -2.17 -5.78
CA ALA A 236 24.73 -1.26 -6.43
C ALA A 236 24.16 0.17 -6.58
N SER A 237 22.84 0.31 -6.74
CA SER A 237 22.14 1.60 -6.78
C SER A 237 22.32 2.43 -5.51
N GLY A 238 22.63 1.83 -4.35
CA GLY A 238 22.78 2.54 -3.07
C GLY A 238 21.46 3.00 -2.44
N PHE A 239 20.31 2.66 -3.04
CA PHE A 239 18.99 2.96 -2.51
C PHE A 239 17.99 1.83 -2.80
N LEU A 240 16.93 1.79 -1.99
CA LEU A 240 15.81 0.87 -2.08
C LEU A 240 14.54 1.68 -1.85
N TYR A 241 13.46 1.27 -2.51
CA TYR A 241 12.14 1.87 -2.36
C TYR A 241 11.06 0.84 -2.65
N SER A 242 9.88 1.05 -2.11
CA SER A 242 8.69 0.29 -2.46
C SER A 242 7.49 1.23 -2.53
N GLY A 243 6.73 1.09 -3.61
CA GLY A 243 5.47 1.80 -3.85
C GLY A 243 4.36 0.82 -4.19
N ASN A 244 4.41 -0.37 -3.58
CA ASN A 244 3.57 -1.53 -3.90
C ASN A 244 3.76 -2.11 -5.32
N HIS A 245 4.84 -1.75 -6.02
CA HIS A 245 5.19 -2.32 -7.32
C HIS A 245 5.69 -3.76 -7.19
N ARG A 246 5.72 -4.49 -8.30
CA ARG A 246 6.24 -5.86 -8.37
C ARG A 246 7.72 -5.86 -7.92
N PRO A 247 8.08 -6.57 -6.83
CA PRO A 247 9.41 -6.41 -6.23
C PRO A 247 10.53 -7.12 -6.99
N ILE A 248 10.20 -7.95 -7.98
CA ILE A 248 11.14 -8.77 -8.73
C ILE A 248 10.65 -8.94 -10.16
N GLU A 249 11.57 -9.00 -11.11
CA GLU A 249 11.27 -9.07 -12.54
C GLU A 249 10.55 -10.36 -12.96
N SER A 250 10.14 -10.42 -14.22
CA SER A 250 9.37 -11.52 -14.81
C SER A 250 10.13 -12.86 -14.91
N TRP A 251 11.45 -12.86 -14.74
CA TRP A 251 12.26 -14.08 -14.72
C TRP A 251 12.07 -14.92 -13.46
N TYR A 252 11.56 -14.34 -12.36
CA TYR A 252 11.34 -15.06 -11.12
C TYR A 252 10.17 -16.06 -11.30
N PRO A 253 10.41 -17.37 -11.13
CA PRO A 253 9.48 -18.40 -11.59
C PRO A 253 8.31 -18.64 -10.63
N ILE A 254 8.38 -18.10 -9.42
CA ILE A 254 7.39 -18.33 -8.37
C ILE A 254 6.40 -17.17 -8.36
N PRO A 255 5.11 -17.43 -8.60
CA PRO A 255 4.07 -16.42 -8.51
C PRO A 255 3.98 -15.88 -7.09
N ILE A 256 4.09 -14.56 -6.95
CA ILE A 256 3.95 -13.91 -5.64
C ILE A 256 2.48 -13.60 -5.37
N GLY A 257 1.68 -13.27 -6.38
CA GLY A 257 0.24 -13.01 -6.28
C GLY A 257 -0.26 -12.16 -7.45
N ALA A 258 -1.56 -11.84 -7.46
CA ALA A 258 -2.21 -11.01 -8.48
C ALA A 258 -2.63 -9.61 -7.97
N MET A 259 -2.48 -9.32 -6.68
CA MET A 259 -2.91 -8.07 -6.05
C MET A 259 -1.74 -7.12 -5.79
N THR A 260 -2.01 -5.81 -5.90
CA THR A 260 -1.08 -4.66 -5.69
C THR A 260 0.19 -4.70 -6.57
N GLY A 261 0.22 -3.85 -7.61
CA GLY A 261 1.40 -3.57 -8.46
C GLY A 261 2.11 -4.77 -9.11
N THR A 262 1.45 -5.92 -9.21
CA THR A 262 1.98 -7.18 -9.75
C THR A 262 2.35 -7.13 -11.24
N GLY A 263 1.99 -6.04 -11.92
CA GLY A 263 2.27 -5.77 -13.33
C GLY A 263 3.50 -4.91 -13.62
N GLY A 264 4.21 -4.41 -12.60
CA GLY A 264 5.40 -3.56 -12.78
C GLY A 264 5.37 -2.31 -11.89
N ASP A 265 5.98 -1.23 -12.34
CA ASP A 265 5.97 0.06 -11.63
C ASP A 265 4.52 0.51 -11.35
N THR A 266 4.25 1.05 -10.18
CA THR A 266 3.11 1.92 -9.87
C THR A 266 3.47 3.39 -10.14
N VAL A 267 2.49 4.29 -10.20
CA VAL A 267 2.69 5.75 -10.33
C VAL A 267 3.61 6.28 -9.23
N ARG A 268 3.39 5.85 -7.98
CA ARG A 268 4.25 6.23 -6.85
C ARG A 268 5.66 5.65 -6.95
N SER A 269 5.79 4.39 -7.33
CA SER A 269 7.13 3.77 -7.48
C SER A 269 7.94 4.42 -8.61
N TRP A 270 7.26 4.85 -9.69
CA TRP A 270 7.87 5.61 -10.76
C TRP A 270 8.35 6.96 -10.24
N ARG A 271 7.51 7.70 -9.50
CA ARG A 271 7.93 9.00 -8.94
C ARG A 271 9.07 8.86 -7.93
N LEU A 272 9.01 7.86 -7.04
CA LEU A 272 10.08 7.54 -6.09
C LEU A 272 11.40 7.31 -6.81
N ARG A 273 11.39 6.51 -7.89
CA ARG A 273 12.58 6.27 -8.71
C ARG A 273 13.17 7.57 -9.24
N GLU A 274 12.33 8.43 -9.85
CA GLU A 274 12.78 9.74 -10.36
C GLU A 274 13.45 10.58 -9.26
N ARG A 275 12.85 10.64 -8.07
CA ARG A 275 13.38 11.43 -6.95
C ARG A 275 14.67 10.86 -6.37
N LEU A 276 14.81 9.54 -6.31
CA LEU A 276 15.97 8.86 -5.72
C LEU A 276 17.17 8.80 -6.68
N GLU A 277 16.91 8.83 -7.99
CA GLU A 277 17.93 8.87 -9.05
C GLU A 277 18.38 10.30 -9.40
N ALA A 278 17.63 11.32 -8.98
CA ALA A 278 17.91 12.72 -9.31
C ALA A 278 19.27 13.25 -8.83
N GLN A 279 19.86 12.63 -7.81
CA GLN A 279 21.12 13.07 -7.20
C GLN A 279 22.02 11.89 -6.83
N GLU A 280 23.33 12.12 -6.80
CA GLU A 280 24.30 11.10 -6.41
C GLU A 280 24.32 10.85 -4.89
N SER A 281 24.17 11.92 -4.09
CA SER A 281 24.19 11.91 -2.62
C SER A 281 23.11 12.83 -2.06
N PHE A 282 22.59 12.51 -0.88
CA PHE A 282 21.51 13.22 -0.20
C PHE A 282 21.86 13.49 1.26
N THR A 283 21.49 14.66 1.78
CA THR A 283 21.37 14.90 3.22
C THR A 283 20.16 14.16 3.79
N PRO A 284 20.14 13.86 5.09
CA PRO A 284 18.96 13.27 5.73
C PRO A 284 17.66 14.05 5.47
N GLU A 285 17.73 15.38 5.46
CA GLU A 285 16.61 16.27 5.21
C GLU A 285 16.14 16.19 3.75
N GLU A 286 17.05 16.13 2.78
CA GLU A 286 16.65 15.95 1.37
C GLU A 286 15.97 14.59 1.14
N VAL A 287 16.31 13.55 1.90
CA VAL A 287 15.57 12.28 1.88
C VAL A 287 14.17 12.44 2.47
N ARG A 288 14.03 13.22 3.55
CA ARG A 288 12.70 13.58 4.09
C ARG A 288 11.88 14.34 3.06
N ASP A 289 12.47 15.29 2.35
CA ASP A 289 11.77 16.14 1.40
C ASP A 289 11.21 15.37 0.18
N ILE A 290 11.73 14.17 -0.11
CA ILE A 290 11.11 13.25 -1.09
C ILE A 290 9.70 12.83 -0.64
N HIS A 291 9.47 12.65 0.67
CA HIS A 291 8.15 12.32 1.22
C HIS A 291 7.10 13.37 0.88
N HIS A 292 7.50 14.64 0.87
CA HIS A 292 6.62 15.77 0.60
C HIS A 292 6.41 16.04 -0.90
N ASP A 293 6.87 15.14 -1.80
CA ASP A 293 6.63 15.26 -3.23
C ASP A 293 5.16 14.96 -3.58
N MET A 294 4.48 15.98 -4.09
CA MET A 294 3.07 15.94 -4.48
C MET A 294 2.88 15.76 -5.99
N VAL A 295 3.85 15.21 -6.74
CA VAL A 295 3.69 15.03 -8.19
C VAL A 295 3.10 13.65 -8.48
N ASN A 296 2.02 13.63 -9.25
CA ASN A 296 1.51 12.41 -9.89
C ASN A 296 2.12 12.30 -11.31
N PRO A 297 3.13 11.45 -11.54
CA PRO A 297 3.83 11.41 -12.82
C PRO A 297 2.95 10.95 -13.98
N ALA A 298 1.89 10.17 -13.74
CA ALA A 298 0.98 9.79 -14.81
C ALA A 298 0.20 11.00 -15.34
N ARG A 299 -0.32 11.84 -14.44
CA ARG A 299 -1.04 13.06 -14.82
C ARG A 299 -0.12 14.08 -15.49
N ARG A 300 1.07 14.26 -14.93
CA ARG A 300 2.14 15.08 -15.52
C ARG A 300 2.42 14.64 -16.96
N ASP A 301 2.62 13.33 -17.18
CA ASP A 301 3.01 12.83 -18.50
C ASP A 301 1.84 12.78 -19.50
N ILE A 302 0.59 12.62 -19.05
CA ILE A 302 -0.58 12.83 -19.92
C ILE A 302 -0.56 14.25 -20.49
N VAL A 303 -0.36 15.26 -19.64
CA VAL A 303 -0.28 16.66 -20.10
C VAL A 303 0.93 16.89 -20.99
N ARG A 304 2.12 16.38 -20.62
CA ARG A 304 3.34 16.47 -21.44
C ARG A 304 3.13 15.94 -22.85
N LEU A 305 2.56 14.73 -22.98
CA LEU A 305 2.32 14.10 -24.27
C LEU A 305 1.24 14.84 -25.07
N ALA A 306 0.24 15.38 -24.40
CA ALA A 306 -0.81 16.14 -25.07
C ALA A 306 -0.30 17.50 -25.60
N LEU A 307 0.54 18.20 -24.85
CA LEU A 307 1.21 19.42 -25.33
C LEU A 307 2.03 19.14 -26.60
N HIS A 308 2.77 18.02 -26.62
CA HIS A 308 3.49 17.57 -27.82
C HIS A 308 2.56 17.36 -29.02
N VAL A 309 1.40 16.73 -28.83
CA VAL A 309 0.41 16.54 -29.90
C VAL A 309 -0.16 17.87 -30.37
N ARG A 310 -0.47 18.80 -29.46
CA ARG A 310 -1.00 20.13 -29.79
C ARG A 310 -0.01 20.88 -30.67
N ASP A 311 1.26 20.89 -30.28
CA ASP A 311 2.30 21.64 -30.98
C ASP A 311 2.56 21.07 -32.38
N ALA A 312 2.43 19.74 -32.55
CA ALA A 312 2.54 19.08 -33.84
C ALA A 312 1.26 19.17 -34.70
N GLN A 313 0.08 19.18 -34.07
CA GLN A 313 -1.25 19.12 -34.70
C GLN A 313 -2.25 20.01 -33.92
N PRO A 314 -2.22 21.35 -34.12
CA PRO A 314 -3.01 22.28 -33.30
C PRO A 314 -4.53 22.06 -33.34
N GLU A 315 -5.03 21.53 -34.45
CA GLU A 315 -6.46 21.29 -34.71
C GLU A 315 -6.91 19.88 -34.27
N PHE A 316 -6.06 19.10 -33.60
CA PHE A 316 -6.38 17.71 -33.23
C PHE A 316 -7.39 17.63 -32.08
N PHE A 317 -7.22 18.45 -31.05
CA PHE A 317 -8.01 18.38 -29.82
C PHE A 317 -9.38 19.06 -30.00
N SER A 318 -10.42 18.51 -29.36
CA SER A 318 -11.72 19.20 -29.26
C SER A 318 -11.62 20.46 -28.40
N ASP A 319 -12.65 21.31 -28.46
CA ASP A 319 -12.74 22.54 -27.65
C ASP A 319 -12.58 22.26 -26.15
N ASP A 320 -13.15 21.16 -25.64
CA ASP A 320 -13.03 20.76 -24.24
C ASP A 320 -11.60 20.38 -23.87
N ALA A 321 -10.95 19.54 -24.68
CA ALA A 321 -9.58 19.12 -24.42
C ALA A 321 -8.57 20.26 -24.60
N ALA A 322 -8.78 21.15 -25.58
CA ALA A 322 -8.01 22.36 -25.76
C ALA A 322 -8.17 23.31 -24.56
N SER A 323 -9.38 23.46 -24.04
CA SER A 323 -9.65 24.25 -22.82
C SER A 323 -8.98 23.64 -21.59
N ALA A 324 -8.99 22.31 -21.46
CA ALA A 324 -8.25 21.62 -20.41
C ALA A 324 -6.75 21.90 -20.49
N LEU A 325 -6.15 21.80 -21.68
CA LEU A 325 -4.72 22.07 -21.89
C LEU A 325 -4.35 23.52 -21.55
N ALA A 326 -5.21 24.49 -21.87
CA ALA A 326 -4.96 25.89 -21.54
C ALA A 326 -4.85 26.13 -20.02
N VAL A 327 -5.58 25.35 -19.21
CA VAL A 327 -5.47 25.39 -17.73
C VAL A 327 -4.30 24.55 -17.22
N LEU A 328 -4.03 23.40 -17.85
CA LEU A 328 -3.03 22.43 -17.41
C LEU A 328 -1.59 22.77 -17.83
N GLU A 329 -1.38 23.55 -18.88
CA GLU A 329 -0.03 23.96 -19.32
C GLU A 329 0.69 24.80 -18.25
N PRO A 330 0.11 25.89 -17.68
CA PRO A 330 0.74 26.61 -16.57
C PRO A 330 0.98 25.74 -15.33
N TRP A 331 0.09 24.79 -15.06
CA TRP A 331 0.23 23.82 -13.97
C TRP A 331 1.44 22.89 -14.21
N TYR A 332 1.59 22.40 -15.43
CA TYR A 332 2.71 21.56 -15.85
C TYR A 332 4.04 22.33 -15.77
N ASP A 333 4.07 23.56 -16.30
CA ASP A 333 5.26 24.42 -16.29
C ASP A 333 5.70 24.79 -14.87
N ALA A 334 4.77 24.88 -13.93
CA ALA A 334 5.04 25.12 -12.51
C ALA A 334 5.49 23.86 -11.74
N GLY A 335 5.73 22.74 -12.43
CA GLY A 335 6.24 21.49 -11.84
C GLY A 335 5.19 20.43 -11.55
N ALA A 336 3.95 20.61 -12.01
CA ALA A 336 2.87 19.62 -11.96
C ALA A 336 2.55 19.11 -10.53
N SER A 337 2.60 20.00 -9.53
CA SER A 337 2.22 19.67 -8.15
C SER A 337 0.71 19.42 -8.02
N MET A 338 0.32 18.37 -7.32
CA MET A 338 -1.08 18.06 -6.99
C MET A 338 -1.58 18.81 -5.75
N SER A 339 -0.76 19.68 -5.14
CA SER A 339 -1.22 20.57 -4.07
C SER A 339 -2.43 21.37 -4.55
N LEU A 340 -3.52 21.36 -3.78
CA LEU A 340 -4.71 22.15 -4.05
C LEU A 340 -4.49 23.66 -3.83
N ASP A 341 -3.30 24.09 -3.46
CA ASP A 341 -2.89 25.51 -3.54
C ASP A 341 -2.26 25.86 -4.90
N GLN A 342 -1.86 24.87 -5.70
CA GLN A 342 -1.35 25.06 -7.06
C GLN A 342 -2.51 25.27 -8.06
N PRO A 343 -2.56 26.40 -8.79
CA PRO A 343 -3.54 26.59 -9.86
C PRO A 343 -3.48 25.46 -10.89
N GLY A 344 -4.65 24.93 -11.27
CA GLY A 344 -4.80 23.84 -12.22
C GLY A 344 -4.80 22.45 -11.59
N ALA A 345 -4.38 22.29 -10.32
CA ALA A 345 -4.39 21.00 -9.63
C ALA A 345 -5.79 20.41 -9.49
N ALA A 346 -6.84 21.25 -9.34
CA ALA A 346 -8.23 20.77 -9.30
C ALA A 346 -8.66 20.07 -10.60
N LEU A 347 -8.23 20.58 -11.77
CA LEU A 347 -8.48 19.94 -13.06
C LEU A 347 -7.55 18.73 -13.27
N ALA A 348 -6.28 18.83 -12.86
CA ALA A 348 -5.37 17.70 -12.90
C ALA A 348 -5.90 16.53 -12.07
N LEU A 349 -6.59 16.80 -10.96
CA LEU A 349 -7.24 15.80 -10.12
C LEU A 349 -8.35 15.02 -10.84
N GLU A 350 -8.90 15.57 -11.92
CA GLU A 350 -9.92 14.94 -12.75
C GLU A 350 -9.35 14.16 -13.94
N LEU A 351 -8.04 14.25 -14.21
CA LEU A 351 -7.38 13.37 -15.17
C LEU A 351 -7.42 11.93 -14.65
N SER A 352 -8.19 11.11 -15.35
CA SER A 352 -8.37 9.69 -14.99
C SER A 352 -7.08 8.91 -15.18
N THR A 353 -6.65 8.22 -14.13
CA THR A 353 -5.57 7.22 -14.19
C THR A 353 -6.13 5.80 -14.41
N PHE A 354 -7.43 5.68 -14.71
CA PHE A 354 -8.07 4.39 -14.93
C PHE A 354 -7.73 3.81 -16.30
N PHE A 355 -6.96 2.74 -16.30
CA PHE A 355 -6.43 2.13 -17.52
C PHE A 355 -6.84 0.65 -17.60
N ARG A 356 -7.99 0.35 -18.20
CA ARG A 356 -8.46 -1.04 -18.36
C ARG A 356 -8.96 -1.25 -19.78
N PHE A 357 -9.05 -2.51 -20.20
CA PHE A 357 -9.53 -2.87 -21.55
C PHE A 357 -10.96 -2.38 -21.85
N VAL A 358 -11.76 -2.11 -20.82
CA VAL A 358 -13.09 -1.50 -20.95
C VAL A 358 -13.04 0.01 -21.21
N SER A 359 -11.93 0.69 -20.89
CA SER A 359 -11.75 2.13 -21.09
C SER A 359 -10.85 2.46 -22.28
N THR A 360 -9.87 1.62 -22.60
CA THR A 360 -8.96 1.82 -23.73
C THR A 360 -8.37 0.51 -24.24
N GLU A 361 -8.24 0.38 -25.56
CA GLU A 361 -7.57 -0.77 -26.18
C GLU A 361 -6.05 -0.77 -25.91
N LEU A 362 -5.46 0.36 -25.51
CA LEU A 362 -4.05 0.43 -25.11
C LEU A 362 -3.73 -0.53 -23.97
N ALA A 363 -4.71 -0.87 -23.12
CA ALA A 363 -4.54 -1.84 -22.05
C ALA A 363 -4.28 -3.26 -22.55
N PHE A 364 -4.64 -3.62 -23.79
CA PHE A 364 -4.24 -4.90 -24.39
C PHE A 364 -2.78 -4.90 -24.85
N GLN A 365 -2.24 -3.73 -25.20
CA GLN A 365 -0.86 -3.58 -25.65
C GLN A 365 0.12 -3.44 -24.49
N TYR A 366 -0.22 -2.60 -23.51
CA TYR A 366 0.66 -2.22 -22.40
C TYR A 366 0.33 -2.93 -21.09
N GLY A 367 -0.76 -3.70 -21.05
CA GLY A 367 -1.32 -4.26 -19.81
C GLY A 367 -2.33 -3.32 -19.16
N GLY A 368 -3.16 -3.85 -18.26
CA GLY A 368 -4.17 -3.07 -17.54
C GLY A 368 -3.70 -2.60 -16.16
N GLY A 369 -4.48 -1.70 -15.56
CA GLY A 369 -4.22 -1.10 -14.25
C GLY A 369 -3.14 -0.03 -14.30
N GLU A 370 -2.74 0.38 -13.10
CA GLU A 370 -1.74 1.43 -12.88
C GLU A 370 -0.39 1.11 -13.55
N SER A 371 0.07 -0.15 -13.47
CA SER A 371 1.32 -0.56 -14.09
C SER A 371 1.29 -0.51 -15.62
N GLY A 372 0.15 -0.83 -16.23
CA GLY A 372 -0.03 -0.69 -17.67
C GLY A 372 0.00 0.76 -18.12
N LEU A 373 -0.65 1.66 -17.35
CA LEU A 373 -0.60 3.10 -17.61
C LEU A 373 0.82 3.63 -17.47
N ALA A 374 1.53 3.27 -16.40
CA ALA A 374 2.91 3.67 -16.19
C ALA A 374 3.82 3.17 -17.32
N TYR A 375 3.66 1.92 -17.76
CA TYR A 375 4.43 1.38 -18.88
C TYR A 375 4.15 2.12 -20.19
N PHE A 376 2.88 2.39 -20.49
CA PHE A 376 2.49 3.18 -21.66
C PHE A 376 3.13 4.57 -21.63
N LEU A 377 2.90 5.35 -20.57
CA LEU A 377 3.35 6.73 -20.49
C LEU A 377 4.88 6.83 -20.52
N LYS A 378 5.59 6.00 -19.76
CA LYS A 378 7.06 5.95 -19.79
C LYS A 378 7.58 5.61 -21.19
N THR A 379 6.96 4.66 -21.88
CA THR A 379 7.36 4.27 -23.24
C THR A 379 7.12 5.41 -24.24
N ALA A 380 5.97 6.09 -24.17
CA ALA A 380 5.67 7.23 -25.01
C ALA A 380 6.62 8.41 -24.75
N THR A 381 6.83 8.76 -23.48
CA THR A 381 7.73 9.84 -23.07
C THR A 381 9.19 9.54 -23.44
N GLN A 382 9.64 8.28 -23.34
CA GLN A 382 10.97 7.89 -23.79
C GLN A 382 11.14 8.06 -25.30
N ARG A 383 10.14 7.66 -26.12
CA ARG A 383 10.18 7.88 -27.57
C ARG A 383 10.36 9.35 -27.94
N LEU A 384 9.70 10.27 -27.22
CA LEU A 384 9.87 11.70 -27.43
C LEU A 384 11.24 12.21 -26.98
N SER A 385 11.80 11.62 -25.92
CA SER A 385 13.14 11.97 -25.44
C SER A 385 14.23 11.53 -26.41
N ASP A 386 14.06 10.37 -27.05
CA ASP A 386 14.98 9.85 -28.07
C ASP A 386 14.83 10.59 -29.41
N SER A 387 13.60 11.00 -29.74
CA SER A 387 13.28 11.74 -30.97
C SER A 387 12.19 12.77 -30.68
N PRO A 388 12.53 14.06 -30.49
CA PRO A 388 11.56 15.12 -30.17
C PRO A 388 10.48 15.35 -31.21
N THR A 389 10.62 14.82 -32.42
CA THR A 389 9.61 14.88 -33.50
C THR A 389 8.87 13.55 -33.67
N ALA A 390 9.01 12.60 -32.75
CA ALA A 390 8.33 11.31 -32.86
C ALA A 390 6.81 11.47 -32.79
N GLU A 391 6.11 10.76 -33.67
CA GLU A 391 4.64 10.75 -33.67
C GLU A 391 4.11 9.73 -32.65
N LEU A 392 3.08 10.13 -31.91
CA LEU A 392 2.23 9.20 -31.17
C LEU A 392 1.30 8.46 -32.13
N THR A 393 0.93 7.24 -31.80
CA THR A 393 -0.05 6.48 -32.60
C THR A 393 -1.45 7.09 -32.47
N GLY A 394 -2.36 6.78 -33.39
CA GLY A 394 -3.75 7.27 -33.33
C GLY A 394 -4.42 6.96 -31.98
N ARG A 395 -4.31 5.72 -31.50
CA ARG A 395 -4.89 5.30 -30.21
C ARG A 395 -4.29 6.04 -29.00
N GLU A 396 -3.01 6.38 -29.07
CA GLU A 396 -2.34 7.14 -28.01
C GLU A 396 -2.86 8.59 -28.00
N ARG A 397 -3.04 9.21 -29.17
CA ARG A 397 -3.66 10.52 -29.27
C ARG A 397 -5.12 10.52 -28.81
N ASP A 398 -5.90 9.51 -29.22
CA ASP A 398 -7.31 9.36 -28.81
C ASP A 398 -7.44 9.21 -27.28
N PHE A 399 -6.50 8.50 -26.64
CA PHE A 399 -6.46 8.38 -25.18
C PHE A 399 -6.19 9.73 -24.50
N LEU A 400 -5.26 10.54 -25.03
CA LEU A 400 -4.94 11.86 -24.49
C LEU A 400 -6.11 12.83 -24.64
N GLU A 401 -6.72 12.89 -25.83
CA GLU A 401 -7.94 13.65 -26.11
C GLU A 401 -9.06 13.28 -25.15
N GLY A 402 -9.40 11.98 -25.06
CA GLY A 402 -10.46 11.51 -24.19
C GLY A 402 -10.18 11.80 -22.71
N SER A 403 -8.92 11.69 -22.26
CA SER A 403 -8.55 11.99 -20.88
C SER A 403 -8.74 13.47 -20.53
N LEU A 404 -8.37 14.37 -21.44
CA LEU A 404 -8.51 15.82 -21.26
C LEU A 404 -9.97 16.27 -21.32
N ALA A 405 -10.71 15.83 -22.35
CA ALA A 405 -12.11 16.20 -22.53
C ALA A 405 -12.99 15.69 -21.36
N LEU A 406 -12.76 14.45 -20.90
CA LEU A 406 -13.49 13.91 -19.75
C LEU A 406 -13.14 14.63 -18.44
N ALA A 407 -11.87 15.01 -18.24
CA ALA A 407 -11.47 15.79 -17.07
C ALA A 407 -12.14 17.17 -17.04
N TRP A 408 -12.17 17.85 -18.20
CA TRP A 408 -12.87 19.12 -18.36
C TRP A 408 -14.36 19.00 -18.04
N GLN A 409 -15.05 18.03 -18.64
CA GLN A 409 -16.47 17.78 -18.38
C GLN A 409 -16.72 17.42 -16.91
N SER A 410 -15.84 16.63 -16.29
CA SER A 410 -15.97 16.31 -14.87
C SER A 410 -15.84 17.55 -13.98
N CYS A 411 -14.95 18.49 -14.31
CA CYS A 411 -14.85 19.77 -13.62
C CYS A 411 -16.10 20.63 -13.81
N LEU A 412 -16.67 20.69 -15.02
CA LEU A 412 -17.93 21.40 -15.27
C LEU A 412 -19.08 20.83 -14.41
N ASP A 413 -19.19 19.51 -14.33
CA ASP A 413 -20.22 18.83 -13.53
C ASP A 413 -20.04 19.05 -12.02
N LYS A 414 -18.79 19.01 -11.54
CA LYS A 414 -18.46 19.10 -10.10
C LYS A 414 -18.44 20.53 -9.57
N TYR A 415 -17.90 21.45 -10.36
CA TYR A 415 -17.52 22.79 -9.91
C TYR A 415 -18.27 23.90 -10.67
N GLY A 416 -18.96 23.57 -11.76
CA GLY A 416 -19.69 24.53 -12.57
C GLY A 416 -18.87 25.13 -13.71
N PRO A 417 -19.43 26.11 -14.44
CA PRO A 417 -18.93 26.54 -15.74
C PRO A 417 -17.70 27.45 -15.72
N ASP A 418 -17.30 27.97 -14.56
CA ASP A 418 -16.18 28.92 -14.43
C ASP A 418 -14.92 28.22 -13.88
N PRO A 419 -13.88 28.00 -14.70
CA PRO A 419 -12.62 27.40 -14.26
C PRO A 419 -11.90 28.17 -13.15
N ALA A 420 -12.15 29.48 -13.01
CA ALA A 420 -11.56 30.28 -11.95
C ALA A 420 -12.04 29.87 -10.55
N ASP A 421 -13.22 29.24 -10.45
CA ASP A 421 -13.80 28.78 -9.18
C ASP A 421 -13.36 27.36 -8.78
N TRP A 422 -12.89 26.55 -9.73
CA TRP A 422 -12.66 25.12 -9.54
C TRP A 422 -11.68 24.83 -8.40
N GLN A 423 -10.60 25.59 -8.31
CA GLN A 423 -9.59 25.40 -7.27
C GLN A 423 -10.16 25.61 -5.87
N ARG A 424 -10.90 26.71 -5.66
CA ARG A 424 -11.56 27.02 -4.38
C ARG A 424 -12.61 25.95 -4.04
N LEU A 425 -13.42 25.56 -5.02
CA LEU A 425 -14.48 24.56 -4.81
C LEU A 425 -13.92 23.16 -4.51
N ALA A 426 -12.79 22.78 -5.11
CA ALA A 426 -12.09 21.54 -4.79
C ALA A 426 -11.62 21.53 -3.33
N ARG A 427 -11.00 22.63 -2.85
CA ARG A 427 -10.59 22.79 -1.44
C ARG A 427 -11.78 22.76 -0.49
N ASP A 428 -12.85 23.47 -0.82
CA ASP A 428 -14.09 23.44 -0.04
C ASP A 428 -14.65 22.00 0.02
N GLY A 429 -14.57 21.25 -1.08
CA GLY A 429 -14.97 19.86 -1.18
C GLY A 429 -14.21 18.93 -0.22
N VAL A 430 -12.91 19.14 -0.04
CA VAL A 430 -12.09 18.38 0.93
C VAL A 430 -12.67 18.54 2.33
N THR A 431 -12.88 19.77 2.79
CA THR A 431 -13.35 20.05 4.17
C THR A 431 -14.79 19.61 4.44
N ARG A 432 -15.57 19.29 3.40
CA ARG A 432 -16.94 18.75 3.55
C ARG A 432 -16.97 17.22 3.71
N ARG A 433 -15.88 16.52 3.40
CA ARG A 433 -15.81 15.07 3.59
C ARG A 433 -15.69 14.74 5.08
N GLN A 434 -16.30 13.63 5.48
CA GLN A 434 -16.31 13.19 6.88
C GLN A 434 -15.48 11.92 7.10
N LEU A 435 -14.83 11.87 8.26
CA LEU A 435 -14.27 10.66 8.88
C LEU A 435 -15.29 10.13 9.89
N GLY A 436 -15.99 9.05 9.53
CA GLY A 436 -16.92 8.38 10.42
C GLY A 436 -16.21 7.77 11.64
N TYR A 437 -16.81 7.91 12.82
CA TYR A 437 -16.27 7.35 14.06
C TYR A 437 -16.48 5.83 14.11
N TYR A 438 -15.38 5.06 14.18
CA TYR A 438 -15.35 3.60 14.04
C TYR A 438 -16.04 3.10 12.75
N GLU A 439 -16.01 3.90 11.69
CA GLU A 439 -16.46 3.45 10.38
C GLU A 439 -15.47 2.43 9.83
N SER A 440 -15.91 1.18 9.67
CA SER A 440 -15.05 0.07 9.29
C SER A 440 -14.80 0.01 7.79
N LEU A 441 -13.73 -0.68 7.39
CA LEU A 441 -13.54 -1.11 6.00
C LEU A 441 -14.66 -2.05 5.50
N ASP A 442 -15.31 -2.78 6.41
CA ASP A 442 -16.41 -3.72 6.10
C ASP A 442 -17.78 -3.05 5.90
N ASN A 443 -17.82 -1.73 5.66
CA ASN A 443 -19.04 -0.93 5.48
C ASN A 443 -20.00 -0.92 6.69
N PHE A 444 -19.51 -1.17 7.91
CA PHE A 444 -20.30 -0.84 9.10
C PHE A 444 -20.42 0.68 9.21
N PRO A 445 -21.63 1.22 9.43
CA PRO A 445 -21.82 2.64 9.60
C PRO A 445 -21.06 3.12 10.85
N ALA A 446 -20.73 4.42 10.88
CA ALA A 446 -20.14 5.05 12.05
C ALA A 446 -20.92 4.68 13.32
N LEU A 447 -20.19 4.24 14.36
CA LEU A 447 -20.74 3.80 15.64
C LEU A 447 -21.51 4.92 16.34
N ASP A 448 -20.98 6.14 16.24
CA ASP A 448 -21.65 7.36 16.70
C ASP A 448 -21.41 8.50 15.69
N ARG A 449 -22.47 8.90 14.99
CA ARG A 449 -22.40 9.99 14.01
C ARG A 449 -22.07 11.34 14.65
N ALA A 450 -22.37 11.55 15.93
CA ALA A 450 -22.01 12.78 16.63
C ALA A 450 -20.49 12.92 16.84
N GLN A 451 -19.74 11.84 16.67
CA GLN A 451 -18.28 11.81 16.78
C GLN A 451 -17.56 11.85 15.43
N ALA A 452 -18.29 11.98 14.31
CA ALA A 452 -17.70 12.16 13.00
C ALA A 452 -16.96 13.50 12.90
N LEU A 453 -15.89 13.53 12.11
CA LEU A 453 -15.04 14.71 11.94
C LEU A 453 -15.03 15.12 10.47
N ASN A 454 -15.18 16.40 10.18
CA ASN A 454 -14.90 16.92 8.86
C ASN A 454 -13.39 16.89 8.62
N LEU A 455 -12.93 16.56 7.41
CA LEU A 455 -11.50 16.62 7.09
C LEU A 455 -10.94 18.06 7.29
N PRO A 456 -9.69 18.19 7.73
CA PRO A 456 -9.02 19.50 7.70
C PRO A 456 -8.75 19.92 6.25
N PRO A 457 -8.33 21.16 6.00
CA PRO A 457 -7.94 21.62 4.66
C PRO A 457 -6.62 20.96 4.23
N LEU A 458 -6.71 19.72 3.74
CA LEU A 458 -5.58 18.97 3.19
C LEU A 458 -5.17 19.56 1.84
N GLU A 459 -3.86 19.63 1.59
CA GLU A 459 -3.27 20.16 0.36
C GLU A 459 -3.28 19.10 -0.74
N ASP A 460 -2.86 17.86 -0.46
CA ASP A 460 -2.82 16.78 -1.44
C ASP A 460 -3.70 15.60 -1.03
N VAL A 461 -4.66 15.28 -1.90
CA VAL A 461 -5.64 14.20 -1.72
C VAL A 461 -5.52 13.12 -2.82
N ASP A 462 -4.53 13.22 -3.70
CA ASP A 462 -4.33 12.27 -4.80
C ASP A 462 -3.54 11.04 -4.33
N GLY A 463 -4.20 9.87 -4.28
CA GLY A 463 -3.56 8.61 -3.88
C GLY A 463 -2.42 8.13 -4.79
N GLY A 464 -2.20 8.80 -5.93
CA GLY A 464 -1.08 8.54 -6.83
C GLY A 464 0.23 9.26 -6.46
N THR A 465 0.22 10.18 -5.48
CA THR A 465 1.43 10.93 -5.06
C THR A 465 2.15 10.27 -3.89
N ILE A 466 3.40 10.70 -3.62
CA ILE A 466 4.15 10.22 -2.46
C ILE A 466 3.55 10.78 -1.17
N ALA A 467 3.11 12.05 -1.17
CA ALA A 467 2.69 12.78 0.02
C ALA A 467 1.21 12.62 0.44
N CYS A 468 0.38 11.90 -0.33
CA CYS A 468 -1.09 11.87 -0.19
C CYS A 468 -1.62 11.88 1.26
N GLN A 469 -2.14 13.03 1.72
CA GLN A 469 -2.52 13.21 3.12
C GLN A 469 -3.77 12.39 3.51
N THR A 470 -4.66 12.10 2.56
CA THR A 470 -5.86 11.28 2.86
C THR A 470 -5.53 9.80 3.08
N ALA A 471 -4.35 9.35 2.64
CA ALA A 471 -3.84 8.01 2.84
C ALA A 471 -2.65 7.96 3.82
N GLN A 472 -2.23 9.09 4.39
CA GLN A 472 -1.11 9.19 5.34
C GLN A 472 -1.49 8.63 6.72
N SER A 473 -1.70 7.32 6.82
CA SER A 473 -2.12 6.70 8.10
C SER A 473 -1.02 6.71 9.16
N TYR A 474 0.24 6.81 8.75
CA TYR A 474 1.40 7.04 9.58
C TYR A 474 2.56 7.48 8.68
N THR A 475 3.46 8.33 9.17
CA THR A 475 4.76 8.55 8.52
C THR A 475 5.85 8.51 9.58
N GLN A 476 6.99 7.92 9.25
CA GLN A 476 8.24 8.12 9.98
C GLN A 476 9.38 8.52 9.04
N TRP A 477 10.24 9.41 9.52
CA TRP A 477 11.55 9.71 8.97
C TRP A 477 12.59 9.44 10.04
N VAL A 478 13.55 8.56 9.73
CA VAL A 478 14.55 8.07 10.67
C VAL A 478 15.94 8.19 10.07
N PRO A 479 16.74 9.18 10.51
CA PRO A 479 18.12 9.31 10.10
C PRO A 479 19.04 8.50 11.03
N MET A 480 19.56 7.35 10.58
CA MET A 480 20.24 6.39 11.46
C MET A 480 21.62 6.84 12.00
N HIS A 481 22.14 7.99 11.56
CA HIS A 481 23.33 8.58 12.18
C HIS A 481 23.02 9.15 13.57
N ASP A 482 21.77 9.56 13.80
CA ASP A 482 21.24 10.02 15.08
C ASP A 482 19.72 9.77 15.15
N PRO A 483 19.29 8.58 15.64
CA PRO A 483 17.88 8.22 15.74
C PRO A 483 17.02 9.15 16.62
N ASP A 484 17.64 9.96 17.47
CA ASP A 484 16.94 10.96 18.28
C ASP A 484 16.40 12.14 17.44
N LEU A 485 16.92 12.33 16.23
CA LEU A 485 16.38 13.28 15.26
C LEU A 485 15.12 12.76 14.54
N ALA A 486 14.72 11.50 14.76
CA ALA A 486 13.58 10.92 14.08
C ALA A 486 12.31 11.77 14.26
N GLN A 487 11.48 11.79 13.23
CA GLN A 487 10.20 12.49 13.23
C GLN A 487 9.11 11.53 12.74
N SER A 488 7.91 11.67 13.29
CA SER A 488 6.75 10.88 12.90
C SER A 488 5.47 11.70 12.88
N ILE A 489 4.41 11.12 12.32
CA ILE A 489 3.04 11.58 12.54
C ILE A 489 2.09 10.38 12.48
N LEU A 490 1.15 10.31 13.42
CA LEU A 490 0.00 9.41 13.38
C LEU A 490 -1.30 10.24 13.31
N PRO A 491 -1.89 10.44 12.13
CA PRO A 491 -3.22 11.02 12.03
C PRO A 491 -4.29 10.07 12.59
N ILE A 492 -5.29 10.53 13.33
CA ILE A 492 -5.60 11.92 13.70
C ILE A 492 -5.14 12.30 15.12
N GLY A 493 -4.54 11.33 15.82
CA GLY A 493 -4.09 11.41 17.20
C GLY A 493 -4.10 10.03 17.87
N GLU A 494 -3.50 9.94 19.05
CA GLU A 494 -3.24 8.68 19.77
C GLU A 494 -4.40 8.13 20.61
N SER A 495 -5.55 8.81 20.65
CA SER A 495 -6.69 8.36 21.49
C SER A 495 -7.96 8.22 20.69
N GLU A 496 -8.66 7.10 20.87
CA GLU A 496 -10.00 6.92 20.32
C GLU A 496 -11.10 7.64 21.13
N ARG A 497 -10.81 8.09 22.35
CA ARG A 497 -11.84 8.48 23.31
C ARG A 497 -12.40 9.88 23.00
N PRO A 498 -13.73 10.03 22.86
CA PRO A 498 -14.35 11.35 22.78
C PRO A 498 -13.99 12.23 23.99
N GLY A 499 -13.56 13.47 23.72
CA GLY A 499 -13.19 14.44 24.75
C GLY A 499 -11.77 14.33 25.29
N ASP A 500 -11.01 13.29 24.90
CA ASP A 500 -9.59 13.19 25.24
C ASP A 500 -8.77 14.18 24.39
N LYS A 501 -7.86 14.92 25.04
CA LYS A 501 -6.95 15.86 24.38
C LYS A 501 -6.04 15.19 23.35
N ALA A 502 -5.73 13.90 23.54
CA ALA A 502 -4.87 13.15 22.64
C ALA A 502 -5.57 12.74 21.34
N ARG A 503 -6.92 12.77 21.29
CA ARG A 503 -7.69 12.30 20.13
C ARG A 503 -7.41 13.05 18.84
N LEU A 504 -7.18 14.37 18.94
CA LEU A 504 -6.90 15.26 17.81
C LEU A 504 -5.50 15.88 17.91
N SER A 505 -4.59 15.25 18.65
CA SER A 505 -3.28 15.81 19.00
C SER A 505 -2.38 16.09 17.79
N THR A 506 -2.55 15.35 16.69
CA THR A 506 -1.79 15.52 15.44
C THR A 506 -2.63 16.15 14.32
N TRP A 507 -3.87 16.56 14.59
CA TRP A 507 -4.81 17.06 13.58
C TRP A 507 -4.28 18.26 12.79
N GLN A 508 -3.69 19.23 13.49
CA GLN A 508 -3.15 20.43 12.86
C GLN A 508 -1.88 20.12 12.05
N LEU A 509 -0.98 19.30 12.59
CA LEU A 509 0.21 18.83 11.88
C LEU A 509 -0.16 18.08 10.60
N TRP A 510 -1.15 17.19 10.70
CA TRP A 510 -1.67 16.44 9.55
C TRP A 510 -2.23 17.37 8.47
N SER A 511 -2.95 18.44 8.86
CA SER A 511 -3.44 19.44 7.92
C SER A 511 -2.34 20.09 7.10
N HIS A 512 -1.17 20.32 7.70
CA HIS A 512 -0.02 20.97 7.05
C HIS A 512 1.01 19.96 6.50
N GLY A 513 0.76 18.65 6.63
CA GLY A 513 1.73 17.62 6.25
C GLY A 513 3.02 17.64 7.08
N GLU A 514 2.97 18.16 8.31
CA GLU A 514 4.14 18.30 9.19
C GLU A 514 4.36 17.05 10.07
N LEU A 515 5.62 16.71 10.36
CA LEU A 515 5.98 15.66 11.32
C LEU A 515 6.34 16.27 12.68
N HIS A 516 6.17 15.52 13.77
CA HIS A 516 6.64 15.89 15.11
C HIS A 516 7.86 15.06 15.54
N PRO A 517 8.68 15.54 16.50
CA PRO A 517 9.80 14.79 17.04
C PRO A 517 9.38 13.42 17.61
N ALA A 518 10.21 12.41 17.35
CA ALA A 518 9.98 11.03 17.73
C ALA A 518 11.26 10.34 18.31
N PRO A 519 11.88 10.87 19.36
CA PRO A 519 13.21 10.42 19.80
C PRO A 519 13.22 9.07 20.53
N LEU A 520 14.38 8.45 20.69
CA LEU A 520 14.54 7.17 21.40
C LEU A 520 15.17 7.33 22.79
N SER A 521 16.04 8.32 22.98
CA SER A 521 16.73 8.48 24.25
C SER A 521 15.78 8.95 25.34
N ARG A 522 15.94 8.34 26.51
CA ARG A 522 15.11 8.64 27.69
C ARG A 522 15.04 10.14 27.99
N ALA A 523 16.17 10.84 27.88
CA ALA A 523 16.23 12.27 28.18
C ALA A 523 15.35 13.10 27.23
N GLN A 524 15.38 12.80 25.93
CA GLN A 524 14.55 13.50 24.95
C GLN A 524 13.07 13.10 25.04
N VAL A 525 12.79 11.83 25.33
CA VAL A 525 11.42 11.36 25.57
C VAL A 525 10.82 12.03 26.81
N GLU A 526 11.55 12.10 27.92
CA GLU A 526 11.11 12.79 29.14
C GLU A 526 10.94 14.31 28.90
N ALA A 527 11.73 14.93 28.01
CA ALA A 527 11.58 16.34 27.65
C ALA A 527 10.29 16.63 26.85
N LEU A 528 9.77 15.65 26.11
CA LEU A 528 8.49 15.75 25.39
C LEU A 528 7.30 15.27 26.24
N GLY A 529 7.56 14.53 27.32
CA GLY A 529 6.55 13.90 28.15
C GLY A 529 5.62 14.91 28.83
N VAL A 530 4.31 14.67 28.74
CA VAL A 530 3.28 15.50 29.39
C VAL A 530 2.74 14.89 30.68
N GLU A 531 2.94 13.59 30.87
CA GLU A 531 2.46 12.82 32.02
C GLU A 531 3.42 11.65 32.29
N LEU A 532 3.66 11.34 33.56
CA LEU A 532 4.45 10.19 33.98
C LEU A 532 3.63 9.34 34.96
N GLN A 533 3.35 8.11 34.57
CA GLN A 533 2.68 7.12 35.41
C GLN A 533 3.63 5.97 35.72
N THR A 534 3.75 5.61 36.99
CA THR A 534 4.52 4.43 37.43
C THR A 534 3.55 3.30 37.78
N VAL A 535 3.71 2.16 37.11
CA VAL A 535 2.96 0.93 37.37
C VAL A 535 3.94 -0.16 37.76
N THR A 536 3.63 -0.90 38.83
CA THR A 536 4.44 -2.05 39.28
C THR A 536 3.67 -3.34 38.95
N PHE A 537 4.34 -4.25 38.25
CA PHE A 537 3.85 -5.59 37.97
C PHE A 537 4.69 -6.57 38.82
N GLU A 538 4.03 -7.52 39.48
CA GLU A 538 4.68 -8.57 40.28
C GLU A 538 5.09 -9.78 39.44
#